data_AF-A0A9W9CRN9-F1
#
_entry.id   AF-A0A9W9CRN9-F1
#
_cell.length_a   1.000
_cell.length_b   1.000
_cell.length_c   1.000
_cell.angle_alpha   90.00
_cell.angle_beta   90.00
_cell.angle_gamma   90.00
#
_symmetry.space_group_name_H-M   'P 1'
#
loop_
_entity.id
_entity.type
_entity.pdbx_description
1 polymer ?
#
loop_
_entity_poly.entity_id
_entity_poly.type
_entity_poly.pdbx_seq_one_letter_code
_entity_poly.pdbx_strand_id
1 'polypeptide(L)'
;QPLSATASIQALWSSIRLPVTAKTYTDADGKQFNLTSKPSWTKPLGKDILIIDIDTRQPTGYNQILNTTKVNWEKLGDGTYMDDNIGLTSSAIFNHYLYSQIHGYDYVFFQSKEIGYQHHTWVKVHAIPEVLKNYKFVVFLDADVTVHHMEVPLEWLFNRWKITPQTSLALPQDVTREGCDTCDSKGNVMLSSGVIVAQNIPHTHKIFDAWKSCPNETLYKGCGEWAYSWAHEQRALSEFLRYDENMNPNQNILVSHSS
;
A
#
# COMPACT_ATOMS: atom_id res chain seq x y z
N GLN A 1 8.46 -30.81 -18.46
CA GLN A 1 8.26 -29.47 -19.05
C GLN A 1 8.97 -28.46 -18.17
N PRO A 2 9.61 -27.42 -18.72
CA PRO A 2 10.17 -26.34 -17.92
C PRO A 2 9.05 -25.60 -17.17
N LEU A 3 9.36 -25.14 -15.96
CA LEU A 3 8.45 -24.29 -15.18
C LEU A 3 8.27 -22.95 -15.88
N SER A 4 7.10 -22.32 -15.73
CA SER A 4 6.95 -20.91 -16.08
C SER A 4 7.84 -20.03 -15.18
N ALA A 5 8.06 -18.77 -15.58
CA ALA A 5 8.83 -17.82 -14.77
C ALA A 5 8.27 -17.69 -13.34
N THR A 6 6.95 -17.50 -13.20
CA THR A 6 6.28 -17.44 -11.90
C THR A 6 6.44 -18.73 -11.10
N ALA A 7 6.25 -19.90 -11.72
CA ALA A 7 6.40 -21.18 -11.03
C ALA A 7 7.86 -21.42 -10.58
N SER A 8 8.84 -20.92 -11.34
CA SER A 8 10.26 -20.98 -10.99
C SER A 8 10.58 -20.09 -9.79
N ILE A 9 10.05 -18.85 -9.76
CA ILE A 9 10.19 -17.95 -8.61
C ILE A 9 9.55 -18.57 -7.36
N GLN A 10 8.33 -19.09 -7.47
CA GLN A 10 7.65 -19.72 -6.34
C GLN A 10 8.39 -20.94 -5.81
N ALA A 11 8.97 -21.76 -6.70
CA ALA A 11 9.80 -22.89 -6.30
C ALA A 11 11.06 -22.45 -5.53
N LEU A 12 11.73 -21.39 -6.01
CA LEU A 12 12.93 -20.83 -5.37
C LEU A 12 12.67 -20.37 -3.94
N TRP A 13 11.51 -19.75 -3.69
CA TRP A 13 11.16 -19.21 -2.37
C TRP A 13 10.46 -20.21 -1.45
N SER A 14 10.04 -21.37 -1.97
CA SER A 14 9.21 -22.34 -1.25
C SER A 14 9.80 -22.84 0.08
N SER A 15 11.14 -22.89 0.19
CA SER A 15 11.85 -23.37 1.38
C SER A 15 11.95 -22.34 2.50
N ILE A 16 11.87 -21.04 2.16
CA ILE A 16 12.03 -19.93 3.13
C ILE A 16 10.74 -19.17 3.37
N ARG A 17 9.72 -19.33 2.52
CA ARG A 17 8.44 -18.65 2.66
C ARG A 17 7.76 -19.02 3.98
N LEU A 18 7.40 -18.01 4.75
CA LEU A 18 6.75 -18.19 6.04
C LEU A 18 5.33 -18.75 5.87
N PRO A 19 4.93 -19.80 6.61
CA PRO A 19 3.54 -20.23 6.64
C PRO A 19 2.59 -19.15 7.15
N VAL A 20 1.43 -18.98 6.52
CA VAL A 20 0.42 -17.95 6.85
C VAL A 20 0.01 -17.94 8.34
N THR A 21 -0.01 -19.13 8.97
CA THR A 21 -0.40 -19.30 10.38
C THR A 21 0.78 -19.56 11.32
N ALA A 22 2.02 -19.30 10.87
CA ALA A 22 3.19 -19.41 11.73
C ALA A 22 3.01 -18.52 12.97
N LYS A 23 3.19 -19.09 14.17
CA LYS A 23 3.00 -18.33 15.42
C LYS A 23 4.01 -17.20 15.58
N THR A 24 5.22 -17.42 15.06
CA THR A 24 6.38 -16.57 15.22
C THR A 24 7.10 -16.43 13.88
N TYR A 25 7.69 -15.27 13.64
CA TYR A 25 8.64 -14.99 12.57
C TYR A 25 9.89 -14.40 13.20
N THR A 26 11.07 -14.82 12.76
CA THR A 26 12.34 -14.23 13.19
C THR A 26 13.03 -13.69 11.96
N ASP A 27 13.35 -12.40 11.95
CA ASP A 27 14.04 -11.77 10.83
C ASP A 27 15.55 -12.10 10.80
N ALA A 28 16.24 -11.56 9.79
CA ALA A 28 17.67 -11.77 9.61
C ALA A 28 18.54 -11.19 10.75
N ASP A 29 18.03 -10.19 11.48
CA ASP A 29 18.70 -9.58 12.63
C ASP A 29 18.42 -10.35 13.93
N GLY A 30 17.63 -11.43 13.87
CA GLY A 30 17.25 -12.24 15.01
C GLY A 30 16.09 -11.66 15.83
N LYS A 31 15.45 -10.59 15.37
CA LYS A 31 14.29 -10.00 16.03
C LYS A 31 13.07 -10.89 15.78
N GLN A 32 12.38 -11.23 16.86
CA GLN A 32 11.21 -12.10 16.82
C GLN A 32 9.91 -11.30 16.83
N PHE A 33 9.01 -11.66 15.93
CA PHE A 33 7.67 -11.12 15.78
C PHE A 33 6.65 -12.24 16.01
N ASN A 34 5.64 -11.95 16.84
CA ASN A 34 4.64 -12.93 17.24
C ASN A 34 3.25 -12.53 16.76
N LEU A 35 2.42 -13.52 16.42
CA LEU A 35 0.98 -13.33 16.28
C LEU A 35 0.35 -13.23 17.68
N THR A 36 -0.31 -12.11 17.96
CA THR A 36 -0.88 -11.83 19.29
C THR A 36 -2.30 -12.37 19.47
N SER A 37 -2.91 -12.89 18.40
CA SER A 37 -4.29 -13.37 18.40
C SER A 37 -4.48 -14.53 17.43
N LYS A 38 -5.64 -15.19 17.51
CA LYS A 38 -5.99 -16.27 16.58
C LYS A 38 -6.03 -15.72 15.14
N PRO A 39 -5.32 -16.33 14.18
CA PRO A 39 -5.32 -15.89 12.79
C PRO A 39 -6.73 -15.85 12.20
N SER A 40 -7.10 -14.72 11.58
CA SER A 40 -8.33 -14.60 10.78
C SER A 40 -8.11 -15.18 9.38
N TRP A 41 -6.91 -15.01 8.84
CA TRP A 41 -6.49 -15.51 7.53
C TRP A 41 -5.63 -16.75 7.74
N THR A 42 -6.14 -17.92 7.34
CA THR A 42 -5.48 -19.21 7.61
C THR A 42 -5.05 -19.94 6.34
N LYS A 43 -5.38 -19.40 5.17
CA LYS A 43 -5.06 -19.95 3.86
C LYS A 43 -4.45 -18.85 3.00
N PRO A 44 -3.54 -19.19 2.08
CA PRO A 44 -3.10 -18.27 1.04
C PRO A 44 -4.30 -17.76 0.24
N LEU A 45 -4.35 -16.45 0.03
CA LEU A 45 -5.35 -15.72 -0.76
C LEU A 45 -4.92 -15.65 -2.24
N GLY A 46 -3.62 -15.60 -2.52
CA GLY A 46 -3.12 -15.60 -3.90
C GLY A 46 -3.80 -14.51 -4.74
N LYS A 47 -4.45 -14.89 -5.85
CA LYS A 47 -5.13 -13.97 -6.77
C LYS A 47 -6.33 -13.21 -6.20
N ASP A 48 -6.79 -13.55 -5.00
CA ASP A 48 -7.75 -12.71 -4.28
C ASP A 48 -7.14 -11.38 -3.81
N ILE A 49 -5.81 -11.26 -3.82
CA ILE A 49 -5.05 -10.04 -3.54
C ILE A 49 -4.50 -9.47 -4.85
N LEU A 50 -4.74 -8.18 -5.06
CA LEU A 50 -4.02 -7.34 -6.03
C LEU A 50 -3.04 -6.45 -5.28
N ILE A 51 -1.76 -6.51 -5.63
CA ILE A 51 -0.81 -5.44 -5.32
C ILE A 51 -0.83 -4.44 -6.49
N ILE A 52 -1.03 -3.17 -6.18
CA ILE A 52 -1.13 -2.12 -7.20
C ILE A 52 -0.21 -0.95 -6.89
N ASP A 53 0.56 -0.58 -7.90
CA ASP A 53 1.31 0.67 -7.93
C ASP A 53 0.52 1.67 -8.77
N ILE A 54 0.30 2.88 -8.26
CA ILE A 54 -0.49 3.93 -8.94
C ILE A 54 0.36 5.18 -8.95
N ASP A 55 0.79 5.60 -10.14
CA ASP A 55 1.69 6.75 -10.30
C ASP A 55 1.32 7.55 -11.55
N THR A 56 1.60 8.85 -11.54
CA THR A 56 1.45 9.70 -12.74
C THR A 56 2.70 9.70 -13.61
N ARG A 57 3.84 9.30 -13.04
CA ARG A 57 5.14 9.21 -13.71
C ARG A 57 5.22 7.98 -14.62
N GLN A 58 6.03 8.10 -15.67
CA GLN A 58 6.29 7.04 -16.64
C GLN A 58 7.74 6.61 -16.58
N PRO A 59 8.07 5.46 -15.96
CA PRO A 59 9.46 5.01 -15.82
C PRO A 59 10.00 4.40 -17.14
N THR A 60 10.05 5.19 -18.22
CA THR A 60 10.50 4.79 -19.57
C THR A 60 11.86 5.37 -19.98
N GLY A 61 12.42 6.29 -19.20
CA GLY A 61 13.71 6.95 -19.40
C GLY A 61 14.92 6.05 -19.14
N TYR A 62 16.13 6.64 -19.15
CA TYR A 62 17.38 5.88 -19.03
C TYR A 62 17.42 5.04 -17.74
N ASN A 63 17.80 3.77 -17.87
CA ASN A 63 17.86 2.79 -16.78
C ASN A 63 16.55 2.60 -15.98
N GLN A 64 15.40 2.89 -16.56
CA GLN A 64 14.09 2.69 -15.92
C GLN A 64 13.41 1.41 -16.41
N ILE A 65 12.53 0.84 -15.58
CA ILE A 65 12.03 -0.53 -15.72
C ILE A 65 11.14 -0.75 -16.96
N LEU A 66 10.52 0.30 -17.50
CA LEU A 66 9.69 0.23 -18.71
C LEU A 66 10.42 0.74 -19.97
N ASN A 67 11.73 0.98 -19.87
CA ASN A 67 12.54 1.31 -21.04
C ASN A 67 12.69 0.10 -21.98
N THR A 68 12.75 0.35 -23.28
CA THR A 68 13.03 -0.65 -24.32
C THR A 68 14.48 -1.16 -24.36
N THR A 69 15.40 -0.47 -23.71
CA THR A 69 16.83 -0.82 -23.65
C THR A 69 17.15 -1.66 -22.41
N LYS A 70 18.33 -2.29 -22.41
CA LYS A 70 18.77 -3.14 -21.29
C LYS A 70 18.91 -2.33 -20.00
N VAL A 71 18.22 -2.76 -18.95
CA VAL A 71 18.37 -2.22 -17.59
C VAL A 71 19.74 -2.63 -17.02
N ASN A 72 20.43 -1.65 -16.44
CA ASN A 72 21.59 -1.86 -15.59
C ASN A 72 21.13 -2.12 -14.15
N TRP A 73 20.94 -3.40 -13.83
CA TRP A 73 20.46 -3.86 -12.53
C TRP A 73 21.34 -3.45 -11.35
N GLU A 74 22.65 -3.28 -11.55
CA GLU A 74 23.59 -2.86 -10.48
C GLU A 74 23.38 -1.39 -10.07
N LYS A 75 22.71 -0.61 -10.92
CA LYS A 75 22.46 0.82 -10.74
C LYS A 75 20.97 1.15 -10.59
N LEU A 76 20.11 0.13 -10.49
CA LEU A 76 18.67 0.34 -10.36
C LEU A 76 18.36 1.00 -9.00
N GLY A 77 17.71 2.17 -9.02
CA GLY A 77 17.40 2.95 -7.82
C GLY A 77 18.50 3.93 -7.39
N ASP A 78 19.64 3.95 -8.09
CA ASP A 78 20.63 5.02 -7.93
C ASP A 78 20.13 6.26 -8.68
N GLY A 79 19.73 7.28 -7.93
CA GLY A 79 19.22 8.55 -8.48
C GLY A 79 20.19 9.25 -9.42
N THR A 80 21.50 8.95 -9.36
CA THR A 80 22.49 9.50 -10.30
C THR A 80 22.50 8.81 -11.67
N TYR A 81 21.87 7.64 -11.78
CA TYR A 81 21.77 6.83 -13.01
C TYR A 81 20.33 6.72 -13.51
N MET A 82 19.45 7.60 -13.05
CA MET A 82 18.03 7.67 -13.42
C MET A 82 17.65 9.14 -13.56
N ASP A 83 16.60 9.44 -14.33
CA ASP A 83 16.08 10.81 -14.39
C ASP A 83 15.65 11.26 -12.98
N ASP A 84 16.19 12.40 -12.52
CA ASP A 84 15.99 12.95 -11.17
C ASP A 84 14.51 13.05 -10.75
N ASN A 85 13.61 13.21 -11.73
CA ASN A 85 12.17 13.39 -11.51
C ASN A 85 11.39 12.07 -11.36
N ILE A 86 12.01 10.92 -11.63
CA ILE A 86 11.34 9.60 -11.60
C ILE A 86 11.79 8.76 -10.39
N GLY A 87 12.94 9.06 -9.78
CA GLY A 87 13.35 8.52 -8.48
C GLY A 87 13.37 6.99 -8.38
N LEU A 88 13.09 6.48 -7.18
CA LEU A 88 13.09 5.06 -6.79
C LEU A 88 11.98 4.20 -7.45
N THR A 89 11.12 4.79 -8.28
CA THR A 89 9.93 4.16 -8.84
C THR A 89 10.21 2.84 -9.56
N SER A 90 11.30 2.75 -10.33
CA SER A 90 11.63 1.50 -11.02
C SER A 90 12.04 0.37 -10.06
N SER A 91 12.75 0.71 -8.98
CA SER A 91 13.13 -0.26 -7.95
C SER A 91 11.92 -0.75 -7.16
N ALA A 92 11.00 0.16 -6.81
CA ALA A 92 9.76 -0.19 -6.13
C ALA A 92 8.87 -1.09 -7.00
N ILE A 93 8.61 -0.71 -8.25
CA ILE A 93 7.85 -1.54 -9.21
C ILE A 93 8.39 -2.96 -9.29
N PHE A 94 9.71 -3.09 -9.46
CA PHE A 94 10.32 -4.41 -9.55
C PHE A 94 10.21 -5.19 -8.23
N ASN A 95 10.43 -4.53 -7.09
CA ASN A 95 10.30 -5.12 -5.76
C ASN A 95 8.87 -5.64 -5.52
N HIS A 96 7.86 -4.81 -5.78
CA HIS A 96 6.44 -5.14 -5.59
C HIS A 96 5.98 -6.24 -6.54
N TYR A 97 6.40 -6.19 -7.80
CA TYR A 97 6.15 -7.25 -8.77
C TYR A 97 6.73 -8.58 -8.29
N LEU A 98 8.01 -8.60 -7.89
CA LEU A 98 8.67 -9.82 -7.43
C LEU A 98 7.99 -10.39 -6.18
N TYR A 99 7.65 -9.54 -5.21
CA TYR A 99 6.91 -9.94 -4.01
C TYR A 99 5.57 -10.58 -4.38
N SER A 100 4.84 -9.99 -5.33
CA SER A 100 3.59 -10.55 -5.84
C SER A 100 3.78 -11.94 -6.46
N GLN A 101 4.85 -12.12 -7.26
CA GLN A 101 5.14 -13.42 -7.88
C GLN A 101 5.46 -14.51 -6.86
N ILE A 102 6.23 -14.17 -5.80
CA ILE A 102 6.62 -15.11 -4.73
C ILE A 102 5.39 -15.71 -4.04
N HIS A 103 4.38 -14.88 -3.78
CA HIS A 103 3.19 -15.29 -3.03
C HIS A 103 1.98 -15.62 -3.91
N GLY A 104 2.07 -15.39 -5.23
CA GLY A 104 1.02 -15.70 -6.19
C GLY A 104 -0.13 -14.69 -6.18
N TYR A 105 0.16 -13.44 -5.79
CA TYR A 105 -0.77 -12.31 -5.92
C TYR A 105 -0.80 -11.80 -7.36
N ASP A 106 -1.90 -11.16 -7.74
CA ASP A 106 -1.91 -10.36 -8.96
C ASP A 106 -1.15 -9.05 -8.72
N TYR A 107 -0.54 -8.52 -9.78
CA TYR A 107 0.20 -7.26 -9.76
C TYR A 107 -0.17 -6.39 -10.95
N VAL A 108 -0.36 -5.09 -10.69
CA VAL A 108 -0.57 -4.08 -11.74
C VAL A 108 0.21 -2.82 -11.40
N PHE A 109 0.93 -2.29 -12.39
CA PHE A 109 1.33 -0.89 -12.42
C PHE A 109 0.28 -0.11 -13.21
N PHE A 110 -0.44 0.79 -12.54
CA PHE A 110 -1.45 1.65 -13.14
C PHE A 110 -0.91 3.07 -13.27
N GLN A 111 -0.60 3.45 -14.50
CA GLN A 111 -0.21 4.81 -14.80
C GLN A 111 -1.47 5.71 -14.89
N SER A 112 -1.68 6.56 -13.91
CA SER A 112 -2.82 7.47 -13.88
C SER A 112 -2.54 8.77 -14.64
N LYS A 113 -3.60 9.41 -15.12
CA LYS A 113 -3.57 10.84 -15.47
C LYS A 113 -3.75 11.67 -14.20
N GLU A 114 -3.22 12.88 -14.21
CA GLU A 114 -3.48 13.86 -13.16
C GLU A 114 -4.97 14.22 -13.09
N ILE A 115 -5.44 14.53 -11.89
CA ILE A 115 -6.80 14.98 -11.63
C ILE A 115 -6.72 16.49 -11.43
N GLY A 116 -7.04 17.27 -12.46
CA GLY A 116 -6.64 18.68 -12.55
C GLY A 116 -7.09 19.64 -11.42
N TYR A 117 -7.98 19.23 -10.52
CA TYR A 117 -8.42 20.01 -9.35
C TYR A 117 -7.91 19.45 -8.00
N GLN A 118 -7.02 18.46 -8.02
CA GLN A 118 -6.39 17.84 -6.86
C GLN A 118 -4.90 17.61 -7.12
N HIS A 119 -4.10 17.55 -6.07
CA HIS A 119 -2.69 17.16 -6.17
C HIS A 119 -2.55 15.73 -6.73
N HIS A 120 -1.44 15.44 -7.42
CA HIS A 120 -1.26 14.15 -8.12
C HIS A 120 -1.31 12.93 -7.20
N THR A 121 -1.05 13.07 -5.90
CA THR A 121 -1.14 11.98 -4.91
C THR A 121 -2.57 11.47 -4.72
N TRP A 122 -3.60 12.27 -5.03
CA TRP A 122 -5.00 11.88 -4.91
C TRP A 122 -5.42 10.77 -5.87
N VAL A 123 -4.68 10.52 -6.96
CA VAL A 123 -5.05 9.51 -7.97
C VAL A 123 -5.32 8.13 -7.37
N LYS A 124 -4.59 7.75 -6.31
CA LYS A 124 -4.75 6.47 -5.62
C LYS A 124 -6.16 6.30 -5.01
N VAL A 125 -6.71 7.37 -4.44
CA VAL A 125 -8.06 7.37 -3.81
C VAL A 125 -9.16 7.18 -4.86
N HIS A 126 -8.91 7.58 -6.11
CA HIS A 126 -9.86 7.36 -7.21
C HIS A 126 -9.71 5.99 -7.86
N ALA A 127 -8.48 5.51 -8.03
CA ALA A 127 -8.21 4.28 -8.78
C ALA A 127 -8.41 3.00 -7.97
N ILE A 128 -8.04 2.97 -6.68
CA ILE A 128 -8.22 1.79 -5.81
C ILE A 128 -9.67 1.27 -5.80
N PRO A 129 -10.72 2.08 -5.56
CA PRO A 129 -12.10 1.56 -5.49
C PRO A 129 -12.60 0.98 -6.82
N GLU A 130 -12.07 1.41 -7.97
CA GLU A 130 -12.45 0.87 -9.27
C GLU A 130 -11.95 -0.56 -9.48
N VAL A 131 -10.72 -0.86 -9.04
CA VAL A 131 -10.17 -2.23 -9.14
C VAL A 131 -10.62 -3.11 -7.97
N LEU A 132 -10.87 -2.53 -6.79
CA LEU A 132 -11.25 -3.26 -5.58
C LEU A 132 -12.49 -4.14 -5.77
N LYS A 133 -13.42 -3.74 -6.66
CA LYS A 133 -14.64 -4.49 -6.98
C LYS A 133 -14.37 -5.93 -7.43
N ASN A 134 -13.18 -6.22 -7.99
CA ASN A 134 -12.81 -7.51 -8.57
C ASN A 134 -11.90 -8.36 -7.67
N TYR A 135 -11.45 -7.82 -6.55
CA TYR A 135 -10.51 -8.49 -5.64
C TYR A 135 -11.10 -8.58 -4.24
N LYS A 136 -10.55 -9.45 -3.40
CA LYS A 136 -10.87 -9.44 -1.96
C LYS A 136 -10.11 -8.33 -1.25
N PHE A 137 -8.85 -8.15 -1.65
CA PHE A 137 -7.99 -7.08 -1.17
C PHE A 137 -7.28 -6.40 -2.32
N VAL A 138 -7.13 -5.08 -2.18
CA VAL A 138 -6.18 -4.29 -2.96
C VAL A 138 -5.18 -3.72 -1.96
N VAL A 139 -3.90 -3.98 -2.20
CA VAL A 139 -2.78 -3.42 -1.45
C VAL A 139 -2.06 -2.43 -2.33
N PHE A 140 -2.20 -1.16 -2.02
CA PHE A 140 -1.48 -0.08 -2.68
C PHE A 140 -0.16 0.19 -1.98
N LEU A 141 0.90 0.41 -2.76
CA LEU A 141 2.23 0.77 -2.30
C LEU A 141 2.74 1.97 -3.11
N ASP A 142 3.21 3.02 -2.43
CA ASP A 142 3.87 4.16 -3.08
C ASP A 142 5.22 3.75 -3.69
N ALA A 143 5.68 4.54 -4.66
CA ALA A 143 6.92 4.31 -5.41
C ALA A 143 8.22 4.43 -4.60
N ASP A 144 8.15 4.89 -3.35
CA ASP A 144 9.25 4.95 -2.39
C ASP A 144 9.11 3.90 -1.27
N VAL A 145 8.07 3.06 -1.32
CA VAL A 145 7.92 1.91 -0.44
C VAL A 145 8.68 0.72 -1.02
N THR A 146 9.29 -0.09 -0.15
CA THR A 146 9.89 -1.36 -0.54
C THR A 146 9.57 -2.44 0.48
N VAL A 147 9.38 -3.67 -0.01
CA VAL A 147 9.22 -4.86 0.81
C VAL A 147 10.59 -5.46 1.08
N HIS A 148 11.01 -5.44 2.35
CA HIS A 148 12.28 -6.03 2.77
C HIS A 148 12.15 -7.52 3.13
N HIS A 149 11.04 -7.91 3.76
CA HIS A 149 10.77 -9.28 4.20
C HIS A 149 9.99 -10.06 3.13
N MET A 150 10.65 -10.31 2.00
CA MET A 150 10.05 -10.89 0.80
C MET A 150 9.44 -12.28 1.01
N GLU A 151 9.92 -13.03 2.00
CA GLU A 151 9.46 -14.35 2.39
C GLU A 151 8.19 -14.34 3.26
N VAL A 152 7.80 -13.19 3.80
CA VAL A 152 6.64 -13.07 4.69
C VAL A 152 5.39 -12.76 3.86
N PRO A 153 4.34 -13.60 3.89
CA PRO A 153 3.13 -13.37 3.10
C PRO A 153 2.21 -12.30 3.73
N LEU A 154 1.42 -11.61 2.92
CA LEU A 154 0.52 -10.54 3.34
C LEU A 154 -0.52 -11.05 4.32
N GLU A 155 -1.01 -12.28 4.18
CA GLU A 155 -1.99 -12.86 5.09
C GLU A 155 -1.43 -12.99 6.50
N TRP A 156 -0.13 -13.29 6.65
CA TRP A 156 0.53 -13.30 7.95
C TRP A 156 0.62 -11.89 8.54
N LEU A 157 0.97 -10.90 7.70
CA LEU A 157 0.99 -9.48 8.10
C LEU A 157 -0.41 -8.99 8.48
N PHE A 158 -1.45 -9.36 7.74
CA PHE A 158 -2.84 -9.04 8.04
C PHE A 158 -3.25 -9.59 9.42
N ASN A 159 -2.86 -10.83 9.73
CA ASN A 159 -3.07 -11.40 11.06
C ASN A 159 -2.31 -10.64 12.15
N ARG A 160 -1.05 -10.27 11.90
CA ARG A 160 -0.22 -9.49 12.84
C ARG A 160 -0.82 -8.12 13.10
N TRP A 161 -1.29 -7.44 12.06
CA TRP A 161 -1.92 -6.13 12.13
C TRP A 161 -3.36 -6.18 12.60
N LYS A 162 -3.93 -7.37 12.86
CA LYS A 162 -5.32 -7.58 13.27
C LYS A 162 -6.35 -7.10 12.23
N ILE A 163 -6.02 -7.21 10.95
CA ILE A 163 -6.96 -7.04 9.86
C ILE A 163 -7.90 -8.25 9.89
N THR A 164 -9.20 -7.98 10.03
CA THR A 164 -10.27 -8.99 10.12
C THR A 164 -11.19 -8.87 8.91
N PRO A 165 -12.11 -9.83 8.67
CA PRO A 165 -13.10 -9.70 7.60
C PRO A 165 -14.00 -8.45 7.70
N GLN A 166 -14.03 -7.75 8.83
CA GLN A 166 -14.79 -6.52 9.06
C GLN A 166 -13.96 -5.23 8.88
N THR A 167 -12.64 -5.35 8.74
CA THR A 167 -11.75 -4.21 8.52
C THR A 167 -11.96 -3.66 7.11
N SER A 168 -12.24 -2.37 6.98
CA SER A 168 -12.45 -1.74 5.67
C SER A 168 -11.12 -1.31 5.06
N LEU A 169 -10.34 -0.54 5.84
CA LEU A 169 -9.02 -0.06 5.48
C LEU A 169 -8.03 -0.35 6.60
N ALA A 170 -6.78 -0.64 6.26
CA ALA A 170 -5.68 -0.60 7.21
C ALA A 170 -4.51 0.19 6.60
N LEU A 171 -3.98 1.12 7.40
CA LEU A 171 -2.89 2.00 7.03
C LEU A 171 -1.91 2.10 8.20
N PRO A 172 -0.60 2.20 7.94
CA PRO A 172 0.37 2.42 8.99
C PRO A 172 0.25 3.83 9.55
N GLN A 173 0.65 3.99 10.81
CA GLN A 173 0.88 5.32 11.35
C GLN A 173 2.12 5.93 10.68
N ASP A 174 2.07 7.22 10.38
CA ASP A 174 3.24 7.96 9.92
C ASP A 174 4.32 8.02 11.02
N VAL A 175 5.54 8.39 10.64
CA VAL A 175 6.62 8.58 11.60
C VAL A 175 6.46 9.92 12.31
N THR A 176 6.59 9.93 13.63
CA THR A 176 6.61 11.18 14.40
C THR A 176 7.94 11.89 14.14
N ARG A 177 7.89 13.10 13.59
CA ARG A 177 9.03 14.01 13.49
C ARG A 177 8.98 15.05 14.60
N GLU A 178 10.12 15.67 14.91
CA GLU A 178 10.21 16.76 15.88
C GLU A 178 9.19 17.85 15.52
N GLY A 179 8.43 18.35 16.51
CA GLY A 179 7.37 19.34 16.27
C GLY A 179 6.00 18.78 15.84
N CYS A 180 5.84 17.46 15.64
CA CYS A 180 4.58 16.82 15.24
C CYS A 180 4.05 17.29 13.87
N ASP A 181 4.93 17.61 12.91
CA ASP A 181 4.53 18.02 11.55
C ASP A 181 3.67 16.97 10.84
N THR A 182 3.77 15.71 11.26
CA THR A 182 2.96 14.58 10.78
C THR A 182 1.71 14.32 11.62
N CYS A 183 1.28 15.26 12.45
CA CYS A 183 0.12 15.11 13.34
C CYS A 183 -1.05 15.95 12.89
N ASP A 184 -2.25 15.40 13.04
CA ASP A 184 -3.49 16.10 12.73
C ASP A 184 -3.79 17.26 13.70
N SER A 185 -4.87 18.02 13.45
CA SER A 185 -5.25 19.15 14.32
C SER A 185 -5.61 18.74 15.75
N LYS A 186 -5.84 17.44 15.99
CA LYS A 186 -6.17 16.86 17.29
C LYS A 186 -4.94 16.27 18.00
N GLY A 187 -3.75 16.45 17.43
CA GLY A 187 -2.48 16.00 17.99
C GLY A 187 -2.16 14.51 17.77
N ASN A 188 -2.96 13.80 16.98
CA ASN A 188 -2.74 12.39 16.67
C ASN A 188 -1.91 12.28 15.38
N VAL A 189 -0.86 11.47 15.43
CA VAL A 189 -0.04 11.17 14.25
C VAL A 189 -0.93 10.67 13.11
N MET A 190 -0.71 11.20 11.91
CA MET A 190 -1.47 10.86 10.72
C MET A 190 -1.30 9.39 10.35
N LEU A 191 -2.27 8.85 9.62
CA LEU A 191 -2.15 7.58 8.93
C LEU A 191 -1.44 7.82 7.61
N SER A 192 -0.40 7.06 7.29
CA SER A 192 0.32 7.20 6.03
C SER A 192 -0.47 6.57 4.88
N SER A 193 -0.66 7.32 3.79
CA SER A 193 -1.31 6.84 2.56
C SER A 193 -0.32 6.16 1.58
N GLY A 194 0.93 5.94 2.00
CA GLY A 194 1.95 5.24 1.20
C GLY A 194 1.79 3.73 1.20
N VAL A 195 1.08 3.18 2.19
CA VAL A 195 0.63 1.77 2.19
C VAL A 195 -0.84 1.75 2.54
N ILE A 196 -1.69 1.27 1.65
CA ILE A 196 -3.14 1.15 1.89
C ILE A 196 -3.54 -0.30 1.64
N VAL A 197 -4.04 -0.98 2.68
CA VAL A 197 -4.72 -2.27 2.54
C VAL A 197 -6.22 -1.99 2.54
N ALA A 198 -6.87 -2.17 1.38
CA ALA A 198 -8.30 -2.01 1.23
C ALA A 198 -8.98 -3.37 1.05
N GLN A 199 -9.99 -3.66 1.85
CA GLN A 199 -10.79 -4.88 1.72
C GLN A 199 -12.08 -4.60 0.95
N ASN A 200 -12.47 -5.48 0.04
CA ASN A 200 -13.70 -5.33 -0.73
C ASN A 200 -14.94 -5.70 0.10
N ILE A 201 -15.39 -4.74 0.90
CA ILE A 201 -16.67 -4.78 1.62
C ILE A 201 -17.46 -3.51 1.32
N PRO A 202 -18.81 -3.52 1.39
CA PRO A 202 -19.63 -2.37 1.01
C PRO A 202 -19.25 -1.07 1.71
N HIS A 203 -18.76 -1.16 2.94
CA HIS A 203 -18.35 0.00 3.72
C HIS A 203 -17.07 0.66 3.21
N THR A 204 -16.10 -0.12 2.71
CA THR A 204 -14.86 0.42 2.13
C THR A 204 -15.13 1.35 0.97
N HIS A 205 -16.10 1.01 0.11
CA HIS A 205 -16.50 1.85 -1.01
C HIS A 205 -17.09 3.19 -0.55
N LYS A 206 -17.90 3.19 0.53
CA LYS A 206 -18.40 4.43 1.14
C LYS A 206 -17.28 5.32 1.67
N ILE A 207 -16.26 4.72 2.29
CA ILE A 207 -15.08 5.45 2.76
C ILE A 207 -14.36 6.11 1.58
N PHE A 208 -14.13 5.37 0.48
CA PHE A 208 -13.50 5.96 -0.71
C PHE A 208 -14.33 7.07 -1.35
N ASP A 209 -15.66 6.94 -1.40
CA ASP A 209 -16.54 7.99 -1.91
C ASP A 209 -16.45 9.27 -1.06
N ALA A 210 -16.47 9.13 0.27
CA ALA A 210 -16.30 10.25 1.20
C ALA A 210 -14.89 10.86 1.09
N TRP A 211 -13.86 10.03 0.94
CA TRP A 211 -12.47 10.48 0.86
C TRP A 211 -12.25 11.28 -0.42
N LYS A 212 -12.66 10.71 -1.57
CA LYS A 212 -12.60 11.35 -2.89
C LYS A 212 -13.34 12.69 -2.95
N SER A 213 -14.50 12.78 -2.31
CA SER A 213 -15.33 13.98 -2.30
C SER A 213 -14.97 14.99 -1.20
N CYS A 214 -14.04 14.63 -0.31
CA CYS A 214 -13.63 15.48 0.82
C CYS A 214 -13.25 16.89 0.37
N PRO A 215 -12.44 17.09 -0.69
CA PRO A 215 -12.06 18.45 -1.10
C PRO A 215 -13.20 19.30 -1.68
N ASN A 216 -14.34 18.69 -2.02
CA ASN A 216 -15.54 19.42 -2.46
C ASN A 216 -16.34 20.01 -1.29
N GLU A 217 -15.93 19.71 -0.04
CA GLU A 217 -16.54 20.19 1.21
C GLU A 217 -18.03 19.89 1.37
N THR A 218 -18.53 18.88 0.65
CA THR A 218 -19.93 18.46 0.73
C THR A 218 -20.26 17.77 2.07
N LEU A 219 -19.33 16.97 2.58
CA LEU A 219 -19.43 16.28 3.87
C LEU A 219 -18.61 16.98 4.97
N TYR A 220 -17.42 17.49 4.62
CA TYR A 220 -16.46 18.02 5.58
C TYR A 220 -16.05 19.45 5.22
N LYS A 221 -16.61 20.43 5.93
CA LYS A 221 -16.21 21.83 5.79
C LYS A 221 -14.74 22.01 6.16
N GLY A 222 -13.98 22.70 5.32
CA GLY A 222 -12.54 22.91 5.48
C GLY A 222 -11.66 21.81 4.89
N CYS A 223 -12.23 20.71 4.36
CA CYS A 223 -11.41 19.69 3.72
C CYS A 223 -10.87 20.11 2.34
N GLY A 224 -11.42 21.15 1.72
CA GLY A 224 -10.98 21.69 0.45
C GLY A 224 -9.51 22.11 0.44
N GLU A 225 -8.99 22.54 1.59
CA GLU A 225 -7.57 22.86 1.80
C GLU A 225 -6.65 21.72 1.35
N TRP A 226 -7.01 20.47 1.67
CA TRP A 226 -6.19 19.30 1.40
C TRP A 226 -6.26 18.81 -0.05
N ALA A 227 -6.98 19.50 -0.94
CA ALA A 227 -6.83 19.26 -2.38
C ALA A 227 -5.36 19.45 -2.82
N TYR A 228 -4.67 20.45 -2.25
CA TYR A 228 -3.32 20.86 -2.67
C TYR A 228 -2.37 21.19 -1.52
N SER A 229 -2.87 21.43 -0.31
CA SER A 229 -1.99 21.58 0.84
C SER A 229 -1.46 20.22 1.25
N TRP A 230 -0.15 20.14 1.49
CA TRP A 230 0.46 18.96 2.10
C TRP A 230 -0.18 18.72 3.50
N ALA A 231 -0.53 17.50 3.90
CA ALA A 231 -0.23 16.20 3.28
C ALA A 231 -1.36 15.62 2.41
N HIS A 232 -2.17 16.46 1.76
CA HIS A 232 -3.15 16.06 0.75
C HIS A 232 -4.18 15.02 1.22
N GLU A 233 -4.37 13.93 0.47
CA GLU A 233 -5.32 12.86 0.76
C GLU A 233 -5.02 12.19 2.11
N GLN A 234 -3.73 12.09 2.48
CA GLN A 234 -3.28 11.57 3.76
C GLN A 234 -3.86 12.38 4.92
N ARG A 235 -3.79 13.72 4.79
CA ARG A 235 -4.31 14.64 5.79
C ARG A 235 -5.84 14.59 5.81
N ALA A 236 -6.50 14.56 4.66
CA ALA A 236 -7.95 14.47 4.58
C ALA A 236 -8.50 13.23 5.33
N LEU A 237 -7.87 12.06 5.14
CA LEU A 237 -8.23 10.83 5.86
C LEU A 237 -8.03 10.99 7.37
N SER A 238 -6.86 11.49 7.77
CA SER A 238 -6.46 11.55 9.18
C SER A 238 -7.21 12.62 9.98
N GLU A 239 -7.53 13.74 9.34
CA GLU A 239 -8.16 14.92 9.95
C GLU A 239 -9.69 14.77 10.06
N PHE A 240 -10.32 14.20 9.04
CA PHE A 240 -11.77 14.12 8.93
C PHE A 240 -12.28 12.69 9.07
N LEU A 241 -12.00 11.83 8.07
CA LEU A 241 -12.65 10.51 7.97
C LEU A 241 -12.34 9.59 9.15
N ARG A 242 -11.13 9.66 9.71
CA ARG A 242 -10.72 8.89 10.89
C ARG A 242 -11.65 9.10 12.09
N TYR A 243 -12.24 10.29 12.23
CA TYR A 243 -13.10 10.66 13.36
C TYR A 243 -14.59 10.66 13.04
N ASP A 244 -14.95 10.46 11.77
CA ASP A 244 -16.36 10.33 11.40
C ASP A 244 -16.86 8.95 11.80
N GLU A 245 -17.76 8.88 12.79
CA GLU A 245 -18.33 7.62 13.29
C GLU A 245 -19.10 6.84 12.20
N ASN A 246 -19.61 7.51 11.16
CA ASN A 246 -20.25 6.85 10.03
C ASN A 246 -19.24 6.24 9.07
N MET A 247 -18.03 6.82 8.96
CA MET A 247 -16.99 6.30 8.07
C MET A 247 -16.06 5.31 8.78
N ASN A 248 -15.80 5.52 10.06
CA ASN A 248 -14.94 4.70 10.90
C ASN A 248 -15.68 4.00 12.06
N PRO A 249 -16.82 3.33 11.83
CA PRO A 249 -17.53 2.65 12.90
C PRO A 249 -16.68 1.53 13.47
N ASN A 250 -16.60 1.46 14.80
CA ASN A 250 -15.83 0.44 15.53
C ASN A 250 -14.35 0.35 15.10
N GLN A 251 -13.74 1.47 14.68
CA GLN A 251 -12.33 1.52 14.25
C GLN A 251 -12.01 0.59 13.06
N ASN A 252 -12.92 0.51 12.09
CA ASN A 252 -12.72 -0.29 10.88
C ASN A 252 -11.74 0.33 9.85
N ILE A 253 -11.30 1.57 10.08
CA ILE A 253 -10.05 2.16 9.57
C ILE A 253 -8.98 1.88 10.62
N LEU A 254 -8.22 0.82 10.39
CA LEU A 254 -7.29 0.27 11.37
C LEU A 254 -5.90 0.90 11.25
N VAL A 255 -5.34 1.28 12.39
CA VAL A 255 -3.94 1.74 12.50
C VAL A 255 -3.03 0.52 12.66
N SER A 256 -2.36 0.11 11.58
CA SER A 256 -1.38 -0.96 11.66
C SER A 256 -0.09 -0.41 12.29
N HIS A 257 0.26 -0.89 13.48
CA HIS A 257 1.49 -0.47 14.14
C HIS A 257 2.66 -1.19 13.46
N SER A 258 3.52 -0.43 12.76
CA SER A 258 4.83 -0.91 12.34
C SER A 258 5.68 -1.07 13.60
N SER A 259 5.88 -2.30 14.04
CA SER A 259 6.82 -2.66 15.11
C SER A 259 7.65 -3.84 14.68
#